data_AF-A0A1C6YGC8-F1
#
_entry.id   AF-A0A1C6YGC8-F1
#
_cell.length_a   1.000
_cell.length_b   1.000
_cell.length_c   1.000
_cell.angle_alpha   90.00
_cell.angle_beta   90.00
_cell.angle_gamma   90.00
#
_symmetry.space_group_name_H-M   'P 1'
#
loop_
_entity.id
_entity.type
_entity.pdbx_description
1 polymer ?
#
loop_
_entity_poly.entity_id
_entity_poly.type
_entity_poly.pdbx_seq_one_letter_code
_entity_poly.pdbx_strand_id
1 'polypeptide(L)'
;MKTENEINTTNENISEDEQAILVEANTRREWESHGQWLKRKDFLLKMLNYHKKNNIKLNVDKFSKMGHMYYNMKYLSCTYSDQIEQEIKIYEMDGVE
;
A
#
# COMPACT_ATOMS: atom_id res chain seq x y z
N MET A 1 -24.03 8.31 15.73
CA MET A 1 -22.73 7.63 15.56
C MET A 1 -21.95 8.41 14.52
N LYS A 2 -20.75 8.88 14.88
CA LYS A 2 -19.89 9.67 13.99
C LYS A 2 -19.36 8.75 12.89
N THR A 3 -19.64 9.07 11.63
CA THR A 3 -18.96 8.48 10.48
C THR A 3 -17.55 9.05 10.42
N GLU A 4 -16.58 8.22 10.79
CA GLU A 4 -15.16 8.44 10.51
C GLU A 4 -14.95 8.31 8.99
N ASN A 5 -14.89 9.43 8.28
CA ASN A 5 -14.24 9.54 6.96
C ASN A 5 -14.12 11.01 6.58
N GLU A 6 -13.37 11.76 7.37
CA GLU A 6 -12.78 13.01 6.91
C GLU A 6 -11.27 12.82 6.98
N ILE A 7 -10.71 12.29 5.89
CA ILE A 7 -9.28 12.49 5.63
C ILE A 7 -9.15 13.99 5.42
N ASN A 8 -8.55 14.67 6.39
CA ASN A 8 -8.26 16.09 6.32
C ASN A 8 -7.19 16.29 5.23
N THR A 9 -7.60 16.42 3.97
CA THR A 9 -6.75 16.57 2.79
C THR A 9 -6.27 18.01 2.61
N THR A 10 -5.75 18.61 3.68
CA THR A 10 -5.08 19.91 3.67
C THR A 10 -3.62 19.72 4.03
N ASN A 11 -2.90 18.99 3.18
CA ASN A 11 -1.44 19.01 3.14
C ASN A 11 -1.04 19.51 1.75
N GLU A 12 -0.61 20.76 1.66
CA GLU A 12 -0.29 21.48 0.41
C GLU A 12 0.91 20.91 -0.37
N ASN A 13 1.42 19.73 -0.02
CA ASN A 13 2.63 19.11 -0.59
C ASN A 13 2.44 17.64 -1.05
N ILE A 14 1.21 17.19 -1.31
CA ILE A 14 0.94 15.82 -1.80
C ILE A 14 0.78 15.87 -3.33
N SER A 15 1.59 15.10 -4.05
CA SER A 15 1.48 14.95 -5.51
C SER A 15 0.24 14.15 -5.92
N GLU A 16 -0.19 14.30 -7.18
CA GLU A 16 -1.34 13.55 -7.72
C GLU A 16 -1.17 12.03 -7.58
N ASP A 17 0.04 11.52 -7.84
CA ASP A 17 0.36 10.10 -7.69
C ASP A 17 0.22 9.63 -6.24
N GLU A 18 0.77 10.41 -5.28
CA GLU A 18 0.64 10.10 -3.86
C GLU A 18 -0.82 10.13 -3.39
N GLN A 19 -1.61 11.09 -3.90
CA GLN A 19 -3.03 11.17 -3.59
C GLN A 19 -3.78 9.94 -4.13
N ALA A 20 -3.49 9.51 -5.35
CA ALA A 20 -4.07 8.30 -5.94
C ALA A 20 -3.72 7.05 -5.10
N ILE A 21 -2.48 6.95 -4.62
CA ILE A 21 -2.06 5.89 -3.70
C ILE A 21 -2.86 5.92 -2.39
N LEU A 22 -3.04 7.09 -1.79
CA LEU A 22 -3.80 7.22 -0.54
C LEU A 22 -5.26 6.82 -0.72
N VAL A 23 -5.87 7.18 -1.86
CA VAL A 23 -7.22 6.73 -2.23
C VAL A 23 -7.25 5.21 -2.37
N GLU A 24 -6.29 4.63 -3.09
CA GLU A 24 -6.20 3.19 -3.31
C GLU A 24 -6.01 2.39 -2.01
N ALA A 25 -5.16 2.87 -1.10
CA ALA A 25 -4.92 2.26 0.20
C ALA A 25 -6.18 2.29 1.08
N ASN A 26 -6.99 3.35 0.98
CA ASN A 26 -8.23 3.49 1.73
C ASN A 26 -9.45 2.84 1.05
N THR A 27 -9.33 2.43 -0.21
CA THR A 27 -10.44 1.78 -0.94
C THR A 27 -10.43 0.27 -0.73
N ARG A 28 -11.36 -0.23 0.07
CA ARG A 28 -11.62 -1.68 0.23
C ARG A 28 -12.33 -2.24 -1.00
N ARG A 29 -11.88 -3.38 -1.53
CA ARG A 29 -12.58 -4.11 -2.59
C ARG A 29 -13.76 -4.93 -2.04
N GLU A 30 -14.77 -5.16 -2.86
CA GLU A 30 -15.97 -5.92 -2.44
C GLU A 30 -15.66 -7.33 -1.95
N TRP A 31 -14.65 -7.97 -2.55
CA TRP A 31 -14.18 -9.31 -2.19
C TRP A 31 -13.21 -9.33 -0.99
N GLU A 32 -12.77 -8.17 -0.50
CA GLU A 32 -11.87 -8.09 0.65
C GLU A 32 -12.63 -8.09 1.97
N SER A 33 -12.27 -9.01 2.86
CA SER A 33 -12.63 -8.87 4.26
C SER A 33 -12.00 -7.61 4.87
N HIS A 34 -12.56 -7.12 5.98
CA HIS A 34 -12.00 -5.95 6.66
C HIS A 34 -10.54 -6.17 7.08
N GLY A 35 -10.21 -7.36 7.60
CA GLY A 35 -8.83 -7.70 7.98
C GLY A 35 -7.88 -7.83 6.79
N GLN A 36 -8.37 -8.31 5.64
CA GLN A 36 -7.62 -8.32 4.38
C GLN A 36 -7.23 -6.90 3.95
N TRP A 37 -8.23 -6.02 3.93
CA TRP A 37 -8.05 -4.62 3.58
C TRP A 37 -7.05 -3.91 4.50
N LEU A 38 -7.14 -4.08 5.82
CA LEU A 38 -6.21 -3.45 6.76
C LEU A 38 -4.75 -3.88 6.52
N LYS A 39 -4.51 -5.18 6.26
CA LYS A 39 -3.17 -5.72 5.96
C LYS A 39 -2.62 -5.18 4.65
N ARG A 40 -3.45 -5.09 3.60
CA ARG A 40 -3.07 -4.47 2.33
C ARG A 40 -2.78 -2.99 2.50
N LYS A 41 -3.66 -2.26 3.20
CA LYS A 41 -3.51 -0.83 3.49
C LYS A 41 -2.20 -0.53 4.21
N ASP A 42 -1.87 -1.29 5.25
CA ASP A 42 -0.61 -1.13 6.00
C ASP A 42 0.62 -1.29 5.08
N PHE A 43 0.64 -2.35 4.26
CA PHE A 43 1.72 -2.57 3.30
C PHE A 43 1.83 -1.45 2.26
N LEU A 44 0.71 -1.01 1.70
CA LEU A 44 0.66 0.11 0.77
C LEU A 44 1.24 1.37 1.43
N LEU A 45 0.86 1.71 2.66
CA LEU A 45 1.42 2.89 3.34
C LEU A 45 2.94 2.78 3.61
N LYS A 46 3.45 1.59 3.91
CA LYS A 46 4.90 1.34 4.01
C LYS A 46 5.62 1.57 2.68
N MET A 47 5.07 1.04 1.59
CA MET A 47 5.60 1.25 0.25
C MET A 47 5.60 2.74 -0.13
N LEU A 48 4.53 3.48 0.18
CA LEU A 48 4.46 4.94 -0.06
C LEU A 48 5.58 5.66 0.70
N ASN A 49 5.72 5.37 1.99
CA ASN A 49 6.74 5.98 2.84
C ASN A 49 8.16 5.67 2.33
N TYR A 50 8.44 4.44 1.92
CA TYR A 50 9.72 4.06 1.34
C TYR A 50 10.02 4.88 0.08
N HIS A 51 9.05 5.00 -0.83
CA HIS A 51 9.23 5.77 -2.07
C HIS A 51 9.49 7.25 -1.77
N LYS A 52 8.74 7.84 -0.83
CA LYS A 52 8.95 9.23 -0.37
C LYS A 52 10.34 9.43 0.24
N LYS A 53 10.77 8.57 1.15
CA LYS A 53 12.09 8.65 1.81
C LYS A 53 13.25 8.56 0.82
N ASN A 54 13.09 7.75 -0.22
CA ASN A 54 14.14 7.47 -1.21
C ASN A 54 14.01 8.30 -2.50
N ASN A 55 13.08 9.26 -2.56
CA ASN A 55 12.79 10.08 -3.74
C ASN A 55 12.56 9.24 -5.01
N ILE A 56 11.85 8.11 -4.86
CA ILE A 56 11.52 7.20 -5.95
C ILE A 56 10.19 7.64 -6.56
N LYS A 57 10.16 7.74 -7.90
CA LYS A 57 8.93 8.06 -8.62
C LYS A 57 7.89 6.94 -8.45
N LEU A 58 6.69 7.34 -8.03
CA LEU A 58 5.56 6.42 -7.87
C LEU A 58 5.04 5.96 -9.24
N ASN A 59 4.66 4.69 -9.30
CA ASN A 59 3.87 4.13 -10.39
C ASN A 59 2.59 3.55 -9.78
N VAL A 60 1.48 4.25 -9.97
CA VAL A 60 0.19 3.95 -9.32
C VAL A 60 -0.30 2.52 -9.64
N ASP A 61 -0.18 2.10 -10.91
CA ASP A 61 -0.61 0.77 -11.34
C ASP A 61 0.23 -0.35 -10.67
N LYS A 62 1.55 -0.18 -10.64
CA LYS A 62 2.45 -1.11 -9.95
C LYS A 62 2.12 -1.19 -8.46
N PHE A 63 1.88 -0.04 -7.85
CA PHE A 63 1.63 0.09 -6.42
C PHE A 63 0.37 -0.67 -5.97
N SER A 64 -0.76 -0.47 -6.67
CA SER A 64 -2.01 -1.18 -6.39
C SER A 64 -1.82 -2.71 -6.50
N LYS A 65 -1.14 -3.17 -7.56
CA LYS A 65 -0.85 -4.59 -7.78
C LYS A 65 0.02 -5.20 -6.68
N MET A 66 1.06 -4.48 -6.25
CA MET A 66 1.97 -4.94 -5.20
C MET A 66 1.27 -5.19 -3.86
N GLY A 67 0.28 -4.37 -3.50
CA GLY A 67 -0.51 -4.60 -2.27
C GLY A 67 -1.28 -5.91 -2.28
N HIS A 68 -1.84 -6.29 -3.43
CA HIS A 68 -2.53 -7.56 -3.59
C HIS A 68 -1.55 -8.74 -3.65
N MET A 69 -0.43 -8.61 -4.37
CA MET A 69 0.62 -9.63 -4.42
C MET A 69 1.20 -9.92 -3.03
N TYR A 70 1.46 -8.88 -2.23
CA TYR A 70 1.89 -9.02 -0.84
C TYR A 70 0.91 -9.87 -0.03
N TYR A 71 -0.38 -9.55 -0.08
CA TYR A 71 -1.38 -10.30 0.68
C TYR A 71 -1.43 -11.77 0.22
N ASN A 72 -1.46 -11.99 -1.10
CA ASN A 72 -1.51 -13.31 -1.70
C ASN A 72 -0.30 -14.17 -1.27
N MET A 73 0.90 -13.59 -1.28
CA MET A 73 2.11 -14.28 -0.81
C MET A 73 2.06 -14.61 0.67
N LYS A 74 1.77 -13.62 1.52
CA LYS A 74 1.89 -13.76 2.97
C LYS A 74 0.79 -14.58 3.61
N TYR A 75 -0.40 -14.58 3.04
CA TYR A 75 -1.58 -15.16 3.69
C TYR A 75 -2.27 -16.24 2.87
N LEU A 76 -2.06 -16.28 1.55
CA LEU A 76 -2.66 -17.29 0.66
C LEU A 76 -1.64 -18.26 0.07
N SER A 77 -0.37 -18.16 0.46
CA SER A 77 0.73 -19.01 -0.01
C SER A 77 0.89 -19.02 -1.53
N CYS A 78 0.50 -17.93 -2.22
CA CYS A 78 0.79 -17.77 -3.64
C CYS A 78 2.28 -17.50 -3.83
N THR A 79 2.84 -18.02 -4.93
CA THR A 79 4.21 -17.71 -5.35
C THR A 79 4.21 -16.75 -6.53
N TYR A 80 5.25 -15.93 -6.62
CA TYR A 80 5.53 -15.06 -7.75
C TYR A 80 6.99 -15.23 -8.15
N SER A 81 7.47 -14.51 -9.17
CA SER A 81 8.89 -14.52 -9.52
C SER A 81 9.73 -13.96 -8.38
N ASP A 82 10.96 -14.47 -8.21
CA ASP A 82 11.93 -14.01 -7.20
C ASP A 82 12.07 -12.48 -7.13
N GLN A 83 12.03 -11.80 -8.28
CA GLN A 83 12.11 -10.34 -8.36
C GLN A 83 10.99 -9.65 -7.56
N ILE A 84 9.75 -10.14 -7.68
CA ILE A 84 8.58 -9.61 -6.96
C ILE A 84 8.70 -9.91 -5.47
N GLU A 85 9.17 -11.10 -5.12
CA GLU A 85 9.36 -11.47 -3.72
C GLU A 85 10.40 -10.60 -3.03
N GLN A 86 11.52 -10.34 -3.71
CA GLN A 86 12.58 -9.46 -3.23
C GLN A 86 12.07 -8.03 -3.08
N GLU A 87 11.29 -7.53 -4.03
CA GLU A 87 10.74 -6.18 -3.96
C GLU A 87 9.75 -6.02 -2.80
N ILE A 88 8.87 -7.00 -2.56
CA ILE A 88 7.96 -7.01 -1.41
C ILE A 88 8.74 -6.97 -0.08
N LYS A 89 9.82 -7.75 0.03
CA LYS A 89 10.65 -7.79 1.25
C LYS A 89 11.24 -6.43 1.60
N ILE A 90 11.62 -5.61 0.61
CA ILE A 90 12.15 -4.26 0.85
C ILE A 90 11.14 -3.42 1.66
N TYR A 91 9.85 -3.49 1.32
CA TYR A 91 8.81 -2.69 1.98
C TYR A 91 8.36 -3.25 3.33
N GLU A 92 8.58 -4.54 3.58
CA GLU A 92 8.31 -5.15 4.89
C GLU A 92 9.36 -4.79 5.94
N MET A 93 10.61 -4.58 5.53
CA MET A 93 11.74 -4.37 6.44
C MET A 93 11.79 -2.95 7.05
N ASP A 94 11.10 -1.98 6.46
CA ASP A 94 11.12 -0.57 6.89
C ASP A 94 10.22 -0.26 8.12
N GLY A 95 9.97 -1.29 8.96
CA GLY A 95 9.19 -1.22 10.19
C GLY A 95 9.96 -1.60 11.45
N VAL A 96 11.30 -1.60 11.42
CA VAL A 96 12.14 -1.80 12.59
C VAL A 96 12.90 -0.50 12.90
N GLU A 97 12.33 0.30 13.79
CA GLU A 97 13.10 1.13 14.73
C GLU A 97 13.01 0.49 16.11
#